data_AF-A0A2N1UPK1-F1
#
_entry.id   AF-A0A2N1UPK1-F1
#
_cell.length_a   1.000
_cell.length_b   1.000
_cell.length_c   1.000
_cell.angle_alpha   90.00
_cell.angle_beta   90.00
_cell.angle_gamma   90.00
#
_symmetry.space_group_name_H-M   'P 1'
#
loop_
_entity.id
_entity.type
_entity.pdbx_description
1 polymer ?
#
loop_
_entity_poly.entity_id
_entity_poly.type
_entity_poly.pdbx_seq_one_letter_code
_entity_poly.pdbx_strand_id
1 'polypeptide(L)'
;LMMLVGVYVMSHIISFSFHLGEHPWHMLPVTMVVAAATTGFGVLVAALARTPEQSSTLAATGAILMGVFGGIMMPHVLMPLMMKKLAMISPMYWAHQAYLDIFLRDAAFVTILPKLIVLTLFAGICFYIAGRRVQWM
;
A
#
# COMPACT_ATOMS: atom_id res chain seq x y z
N LEU A 1 -2.38 -15.81 4.37
CA LEU A 1 -1.57 -16.92 3.85
C LEU A 1 -0.07 -16.65 3.97
N MET A 2 0.49 -15.65 3.28
CA MET A 2 1.95 -15.36 3.31
C MET A 2 2.53 -15.11 4.71
N MET A 3 1.77 -14.49 5.61
CA MET A 3 2.19 -14.30 7.02
C MET A 3 2.35 -15.62 7.77
N LEU A 4 1.45 -16.58 7.55
CA LEU A 4 1.55 -17.91 8.16
C LEU A 4 2.78 -18.66 7.62
N VAL A 5 3.09 -18.49 6.33
CA VAL A 5 4.31 -19.04 5.75
C VAL A 5 5.55 -18.43 6.41
N GLY A 6 5.59 -17.10 6.60
CA GLY A 6 6.71 -16.43 7.28
C GLY A 6 6.91 -16.88 8.73
N VAL A 7 5.83 -16.98 9.50
CA VAL A 7 5.91 -17.38 10.92
C VAL A 7 6.21 -18.87 11.07
N TYR A 8 5.51 -19.74 10.36
CA TYR A 8 5.60 -21.18 10.57
C TYR A 8 6.61 -21.87 9.67
N VAL A 9 6.66 -21.54 8.37
CA VAL A 9 7.57 -22.24 7.44
C VAL A 9 8.98 -21.67 7.53
N MET A 10 9.12 -20.34 7.45
CA MET A 10 10.46 -19.72 7.46
C MET A 10 11.16 -19.83 8.80
N SER A 11 10.44 -19.84 9.94
CA SER A 11 11.08 -20.06 11.25
C SER A 11 11.69 -21.46 11.41
N HIS A 12 11.33 -22.44 10.57
CA HIS A 12 11.97 -23.77 10.58
C HIS A 12 13.16 -23.85 9.62
N ILE A 13 13.26 -22.94 8.65
CA ILE A 13 14.31 -22.92 7.62
C ILE A 13 15.43 -21.94 8.01
N ILE A 14 15.08 -20.84 8.69
CA ILE A 14 15.98 -19.73 9.01
C ILE A 14 16.04 -19.57 10.53
N SER A 15 17.25 -19.37 11.09
CA SER A 15 17.46 -19.16 12.53
C SER A 15 16.89 -17.83 13.05
N PHE A 16 16.50 -16.92 12.16
CA PHE A 16 15.76 -15.70 12.49
C PHE A 16 14.26 -15.95 12.32
N SER A 17 13.56 -16.17 13.43
CA SER A 17 12.10 -16.26 13.47
C SER A 17 11.49 -14.91 13.06
N PHE A 18 10.58 -14.91 12.08
CA PHE A 18 9.80 -13.72 11.75
C PHE A 18 8.70 -13.52 12.79
N HIS A 19 8.85 -12.51 13.64
CA HIS A 19 7.85 -12.10 14.62
C HIS A 19 6.97 -11.01 14.02
N LEU A 20 5.65 -11.06 14.29
CA LEU A 20 4.69 -10.07 13.78
C LEU A 20 4.69 -8.73 14.56
N GLY A 21 5.72 -8.51 15.39
CA GLY A 21 5.78 -7.42 16.37
C GLY A 21 4.87 -7.63 17.58
N GLU A 22 4.92 -6.70 18.53
CA GLU A 22 4.15 -6.69 19.79
C GLU A 22 2.63 -6.55 19.55
N HIS A 23 2.22 -5.94 18.43
CA HIS A 23 0.83 -5.58 18.15
C HIS A 23 0.37 -6.04 16.75
N PRO A 24 0.26 -7.36 16.51
CA PRO A 24 -0.11 -7.91 15.21
C PRO A 24 -1.53 -7.50 14.77
N TRP A 25 -2.40 -7.14 15.72
CA TRP A 25 -3.77 -6.70 15.45
C TRP A 25 -3.85 -5.37 14.67
N HIS A 26 -2.79 -4.54 14.70
CA HIS A 26 -2.70 -3.33 13.87
C HIS A 26 -2.77 -3.62 12.37
N MET A 27 -2.46 -4.86 11.96
CA MET A 27 -2.53 -5.25 10.54
C MET A 27 -3.93 -5.18 9.96
N LEU A 28 -4.97 -5.45 10.76
CA LEU A 28 -6.35 -5.48 10.28
C LEU A 28 -6.79 -4.13 9.70
N PRO A 29 -6.74 -3.00 10.46
CA PRO A 29 -7.12 -1.70 9.92
C PRO A 29 -6.21 -1.26 8.76
N VAL A 30 -4.91 -1.52 8.85
CA VAL A 30 -3.97 -1.21 7.75
C VAL A 30 -4.36 -1.96 6.47
N THR A 31 -4.62 -3.26 6.56
CA THR A 31 -4.98 -4.09 5.41
C THR A 31 -6.31 -3.64 4.80
N MET A 32 -7.32 -3.33 5.62
CA MET A 32 -8.60 -2.83 5.13
C MET A 32 -8.47 -1.51 4.37
N VAL A 33 -7.71 -0.56 4.92
CA VAL A 33 -7.50 0.75 4.29
C VAL A 33 -6.67 0.63 3.01
N VAL A 34 -5.63 -0.21 3.01
CA VAL A 34 -4.82 -0.49 1.80
C VAL A 34 -5.65 -1.19 0.72
N ALA A 35 -6.53 -2.12 1.11
CA ALA A 35 -7.47 -2.76 0.18
C ALA A 35 -8.41 -1.70 -0.43
N ALA A 36 -9.03 -0.85 0.38
CA ALA A 36 -9.89 0.24 -0.10
C ALA A 36 -9.14 1.20 -1.04
N ALA A 37 -7.90 1.59 -0.71
CA ALA A 37 -7.07 2.45 -1.54
C ALA A 37 -6.73 1.81 -2.90
N THR A 38 -6.35 0.52 -2.88
CA THR A 38 -5.98 -0.22 -4.10
C THR A 38 -7.19 -0.46 -4.98
N THR A 39 -8.33 -0.84 -4.40
CA THR A 39 -9.60 -0.98 -5.12
C THR A 39 -10.05 0.35 -5.69
N GLY A 40 -10.00 1.44 -4.92
CA GLY A 40 -10.34 2.78 -5.40
C GLY A 40 -9.50 3.19 -6.61
N PHE A 41 -8.19 2.95 -6.54
CA PHE A 41 -7.30 3.22 -7.68
C PHE A 41 -7.63 2.34 -8.89
N GLY A 42 -7.87 1.05 -8.71
CA GLY A 42 -8.25 0.14 -9.78
C GLY A 42 -9.56 0.55 -10.48
N VAL A 43 -10.57 0.93 -9.70
CA VAL A 43 -11.85 1.43 -10.23
C VAL A 43 -11.67 2.76 -10.95
N LEU A 44 -10.84 3.67 -10.45
CA LEU A 44 -10.50 4.91 -11.13
C LEU A 44 -9.82 4.67 -12.48
N VAL A 45 -8.84 3.76 -12.51
CA VAL A 45 -8.15 3.37 -13.76
C VAL A 45 -9.14 2.80 -14.77
N ALA A 46 -10.03 1.91 -14.33
CA ALA A 46 -11.07 1.33 -15.18
C ALA A 46 -12.05 2.39 -15.72
N ALA A 47 -12.47 3.35 -14.88
CA ALA A 47 -13.38 4.43 -15.27
C ALA A 47 -12.76 5.45 -16.23
N LEU A 48 -11.43 5.56 -16.27
CA LEU A 48 -10.70 6.45 -17.18
C LEU A 48 -10.30 5.77 -18.49
N ALA A 49 -10.23 4.44 -18.51
CA ALA A 49 -9.89 3.69 -19.70
C ALA A 49 -11.05 3.67 -20.71
N ARG A 50 -10.72 3.72 -22.01
CA ARG A 50 -11.71 3.60 -23.08
C ARG A 50 -11.90 2.16 -23.53
N THR A 51 -10.92 1.29 -23.29
CA THR A 51 -10.97 -0.13 -23.62
C THR A 51 -10.44 -1.00 -22.47
N PRO A 52 -10.82 -2.29 -22.40
CA PRO A 52 -10.29 -3.22 -21.42
C PRO A 52 -8.76 -3.37 -21.48
N GLU A 53 -8.17 -3.38 -22.68
CA GLU A 53 -6.73 -3.49 -22.89
C GLU A 53 -6.00 -2.26 -22.35
N GLN A 54 -6.57 -1.07 -22.54
CA GLN A 54 -6.05 0.17 -21.98
C GLN A 54 -6.11 0.14 -20.45
N SER A 55 -7.21 -0.35 -19.88
CA SER A 55 -7.36 -0.48 -18.42
C SER A 55 -6.28 -1.40 -17.84
N SER A 56 -6.06 -2.56 -18.45
CA SER A 56 -5.04 -3.52 -18.02
C SER A 56 -3.64 -2.90 -18.08
N THR A 57 -3.31 -2.24 -19.20
CA THR A 57 -2.00 -1.59 -19.40
C THR A 57 -1.77 -0.46 -18.41
N LEU A 58 -2.78 0.37 -18.16
CA LEU A 58 -2.70 1.50 -17.25
C LEU A 58 -2.59 1.04 -15.79
N ALA A 59 -3.31 -0.02 -15.42
CA ALA A 59 -3.21 -0.64 -14.09
C ALA A 59 -1.81 -1.22 -13.86
N ALA A 60 -1.28 -1.98 -14.83
CA ALA A 60 0.06 -2.58 -14.73
C ALA A 60 1.16 -1.51 -14.64
N THR A 61 1.11 -0.51 -15.53
CA THR A 61 2.09 0.58 -15.55
C THR A 61 1.99 1.42 -14.28
N GLY A 62 0.78 1.73 -13.82
CA GLY A 62 0.53 2.44 -12.57
C GLY A 62 1.09 1.70 -11.35
N ALA A 63 0.87 0.39 -11.26
CA ALA A 63 1.40 -0.44 -10.18
C ALA A 63 2.94 -0.43 -10.14
N ILE A 64 3.60 -0.54 -11.30
CA ILE A 64 5.07 -0.49 -11.41
C ILE A 64 5.59 0.88 -10.97
N LEU A 65 5.02 1.97 -11.49
CA LEU A 65 5.42 3.33 -11.13
C LEU A 65 5.25 3.57 -9.63
N MET A 66 4.11 3.18 -9.06
CA MET A 66 3.88 3.25 -7.62
C MET A 66 4.87 2.41 -6.82
N GLY A 67 5.34 1.28 -7.33
CA GLY A 67 6.33 0.42 -6.67
C GLY A 67 7.74 1.00 -6.67
N VAL A 68 8.17 1.57 -7.80
CA VAL A 68 9.46 2.26 -7.96
C VAL A 68 9.53 3.45 -7.01
N PHE A 69 8.47 4.26 -6.96
CA PHE A 69 8.43 5.44 -6.08
C PHE A 69 7.99 5.10 -4.65
N GLY A 70 7.32 3.98 -4.41
CA GLY A 70 6.74 3.61 -3.11
C GLY A 70 7.74 3.11 -2.07
N GLY A 71 9.03 3.04 -2.39
CA GLY A 71 10.07 2.59 -1.45
C GLY A 71 10.00 1.11 -1.10
N ILE A 72 9.34 0.30 -1.94
CA ILE A 72 9.37 -1.17 -1.86
C ILE A 72 10.64 -1.70 -2.54
N MET A 73 10.97 -1.19 -3.73
CA MET A 73 12.16 -1.64 -4.49
C MET A 73 13.48 -1.09 -3.94
N MET A 74 13.45 0.10 -3.35
CA MET A 74 14.62 0.75 -2.76
C MET A 74 14.29 1.16 -1.32
N PRO A 75 15.10 0.76 -0.32
CA PRO A 75 14.87 1.15 1.06
C PRO A 75 14.86 2.66 1.22
N HIS A 76 13.83 3.20 1.88
CA HIS A 76 13.69 4.65 2.07
C HIS A 76 14.91 5.28 2.75
N VAL A 77 15.56 4.56 3.66
CA VAL A 77 16.76 5.03 4.37
C VAL A 77 17.93 5.32 3.41
N LEU A 78 18.03 4.57 2.31
CA LEU A 78 19.08 4.70 1.29
C LEU A 78 18.73 5.72 0.20
N MET A 79 17.51 6.27 0.18
CA MET A 79 17.10 7.18 -0.88
C MET A 79 17.74 8.57 -0.75
N PRO A 80 18.16 9.19 -1.87
CA PRO A 80 18.54 10.60 -1.90
C PRO A 80 17.33 11.51 -1.61
N LEU A 81 17.59 12.73 -1.16
CA LEU A 81 16.57 13.65 -0.60
C LEU A 81 15.39 13.90 -1.56
N MET A 82 15.67 14.02 -2.85
CA MET A 82 14.66 14.29 -3.87
C MET A 82 13.72 13.08 -4.06
N MET A 83 14.28 11.86 -4.13
CA MET A 83 13.50 10.62 -4.22
C MET A 83 12.67 10.37 -2.96
N LYS A 84 13.18 10.72 -1.77
CA LYS A 84 12.41 10.61 -0.51
C LYS A 84 11.12 11.44 -0.57
N LYS A 85 11.19 12.66 -1.12
CA LYS A 85 10.02 13.54 -1.29
C LYS A 85 9.04 12.98 -2.31
N LEU A 86 9.54 12.52 -3.46
CA LEU A 86 8.69 11.88 -4.47
C LEU A 86 8.00 10.62 -3.94
N ALA A 87 8.69 9.84 -3.11
CA ALA A 87 8.13 8.64 -2.53
C ALA A 87 6.89 8.91 -1.68
N MET A 88 6.90 9.99 -0.90
CA MET A 88 5.76 10.39 -0.05
C MET A 88 4.50 10.76 -0.85
N ILE A 89 4.59 10.99 -2.16
CA ILE A 89 3.43 11.22 -3.03
C ILE A 89 2.72 9.90 -3.33
N SER A 90 3.45 8.79 -3.36
CA SER A 90 2.90 7.47 -3.69
C SER A 90 2.09 6.91 -2.50
N PRO A 91 0.82 6.48 -2.68
CA PRO A 91 0.08 5.78 -1.63
C PRO A 91 0.78 4.48 -1.21
N MET A 92 1.54 3.87 -2.12
CA MET A 92 2.35 2.67 -1.85
C MET A 92 3.38 2.91 -0.74
N TYR A 93 3.96 4.12 -0.67
CA TYR A 93 4.91 4.47 0.39
C TYR A 93 4.26 4.44 1.77
N TRP A 94 3.08 5.04 1.91
CA TRP A 94 2.36 5.08 3.18
C TRP A 94 1.93 3.70 3.65
N ALA A 95 1.45 2.88 2.71
CA ALA A 95 1.12 1.48 2.97
C ALA A 95 2.34 0.70 3.45
N HIS A 96 3.46 0.83 2.73
CA HIS A 96 4.70 0.12 3.07
C HIS A 96 5.25 0.56 4.44
N GLN A 97 5.29 1.86 4.73
CA GLN A 97 5.73 2.35 6.05
C GLN A 97 4.81 1.87 7.18
N ALA A 98 3.49 1.81 6.97
CA ALA A 98 2.57 1.29 7.98
C ALA A 98 2.84 -0.19 8.32
N TYR A 99 3.15 -1.02 7.31
CA TYR A 99 3.55 -2.40 7.58
C TYR A 99 4.90 -2.51 8.26
N LEU A 100 5.90 -1.70 7.88
CA LEU A 100 7.20 -1.65 8.55
C LEU A 100 7.07 -1.22 10.02
N ASP A 101 6.16 -0.30 10.31
CA ASP A 101 5.88 0.12 11.69
C ASP A 101 5.32 -1.01 12.56
N ILE A 102 4.50 -1.88 11.98
CA ILE A 102 3.92 -3.03 12.67
C ILE A 102 4.98 -4.13 12.87
N PHE A 103 5.71 -4.47 11.80
CA PHE A 103 6.57 -5.65 11.82
C PHE A 103 7.96 -5.42 12.38
N LEU A 104 8.54 -4.23 12.19
CA LEU A 104 9.96 -3.97 12.50
C LEU A 104 10.17 -2.92 13.60
N ARG A 105 9.15 -2.12 13.95
CA ARG A 105 9.34 -0.95 14.83
C ARG A 105 8.44 -0.96 16.07
N ASP A 106 7.64 -2.00 16.25
CA ASP A 106 6.69 -2.16 17.36
C ASP A 106 5.90 -0.88 17.67
N ALA A 107 5.47 -0.20 16.60
CA ALA A 107 4.88 1.11 16.74
C ALA A 107 3.48 1.02 17.37
N ALA A 108 3.22 1.94 18.31
CA ALA A 108 1.87 2.15 18.83
C ALA A 108 0.90 2.58 17.71
N PHE A 109 -0.38 2.25 17.86
CA PHE A 109 -1.42 2.55 16.87
C PHE A 109 -1.47 4.02 16.46
N VAL A 110 -1.24 4.93 17.42
CA VAL A 110 -1.23 6.38 17.21
C VAL A 110 -0.21 6.81 16.15
N THR A 111 0.92 6.11 16.05
CA THR A 111 1.97 6.38 15.05
C THR A 111 1.57 5.93 13.64
N ILE A 112 0.66 4.95 13.54
CA ILE A 112 0.16 4.40 12.29
C ILE A 112 -1.01 5.24 11.76
N LEU A 113 -1.77 5.87 12.65
CA LEU A 113 -2.98 6.62 12.33
C LEU A 113 -2.84 7.68 11.23
N PRO A 114 -1.78 8.52 11.18
CA PRO A 114 -1.60 9.48 10.09
C PRO A 114 -1.48 8.80 8.73
N LYS A 115 -0.86 7.62 8.66
CA LYS A 115 -0.69 6.85 7.41
C LYS A 115 -2.02 6.29 6.94
N LEU A 116 -2.85 5.81 7.88
CA LEU A 116 -4.22 5.39 7.59
C LEU A 116 -5.05 6.54 7.03
N ILE A 117 -4.97 7.72 7.65
CA ILE A 117 -5.70 8.92 7.18
C ILE A 117 -5.32 9.24 5.73
N VAL A 118 -4.02 9.29 5.42
CA VAL A 118 -3.55 9.56 4.05
C VAL A 118 -4.10 8.54 3.04
N LEU A 119 -4.03 7.25 3.37
CA LEU A 119 -4.52 6.18 2.50
C LEU A 119 -6.05 6.21 2.34
N THR A 120 -6.80 6.48 3.42
CA THR A 120 -8.26 6.62 3.38
C THR A 120 -8.67 7.83 2.54
N LEU A 121 -7.98 8.96 2.67
CA LEU A 121 -8.21 10.14 1.82
C LEU A 121 -7.94 9.82 0.35
N PHE A 122 -6.83 9.13 0.06
CA PHE A 122 -6.52 8.69 -1.30
C PHE A 122 -7.63 7.78 -1.86
N ALA A 123 -8.07 6.78 -1.09
CA ALA A 123 -9.19 5.90 -1.47
C ALA A 123 -10.46 6.71 -1.77
N GLY A 124 -10.83 7.63 -0.87
CA GLY A 124 -12.00 8.49 -1.02
C GLY A 124 -11.93 9.37 -2.27
N ILE A 125 -10.76 9.96 -2.57
CA ILE A 125 -10.54 10.76 -3.78
C ILE A 125 -10.70 9.87 -5.03
N CYS A 126 -10.09 8.69 -5.05
CA CYS A 126 -10.19 7.78 -6.18
C CYS A 126 -11.65 7.34 -6.43
N PHE A 127 -12.36 6.92 -5.39
CA PHE A 127 -13.77 6.54 -5.49
C PHE A 127 -14.65 7.71 -5.92
N TYR A 128 -14.42 8.92 -5.39
CA TYR A 128 -15.17 10.11 -5.76
C TYR A 128 -14.97 10.47 -7.23
N ILE A 129 -13.71 10.49 -7.72
CA ILE A 129 -13.42 10.81 -9.12
C ILE A 129 -14.00 9.73 -10.04
N ALA A 130 -13.83 8.46 -9.68
CA ALA A 130 -14.37 7.35 -10.46
C ALA A 130 -15.90 7.41 -10.51
N GLY A 131 -16.57 7.64 -9.38
CA GLY A 131 -18.03 7.75 -9.29
C GLY A 131 -18.61 8.90 -10.12
N ARG A 132 -17.88 10.01 -10.29
CA ARG A 132 -18.30 11.10 -11.20
C ARG A 132 -18.13 10.77 -12.69
N ARG A 133 -17.22 9.85 -13.02
CA ARG A 133 -16.95 9.42 -14.41
C ARG A 133 -17.84 8.28 -14.85
N VAL A 134 -18.20 7.40 -13.92
CA VAL A 134 -19.20 6.34 -14.12
C VAL A 134 -20.57 7.01 -14.11
N GLN A 135 -20.98 7.58 -15.25
CA GLN A 135 -22.36 7.96 -15.44
C GLN A 135 -23.17 6.67 -15.50
N TRP A 136 -23.98 6.45 -14.48
CA TRP A 136 -24.99 5.40 -14.47
C TRP A 136 -25.86 5.61 -15.72
N MET A 137 -25.73 4.69 -16.69
CA MET A 137 -26.64 4.58 -17.82
C MET A 137 -28.05 4.32 -17.33
#